data_AF-A0A2I4D6S8-F1
#
_entry.id   AF-A0A2I4D6S8-F1
#
_cell.length_a   1.000
_cell.length_b   1.000
_cell.length_c   1.000
_cell.angle_alpha   90.00
_cell.angle_beta   90.00
_cell.angle_gamma   90.00
#
_symmetry.space_group_name_H-M   'P 1'
#
loop_
_entity.id
_entity.type
_entity.pdbx_description
1 polymer ?
#
loop_
_entity_poly.entity_id
_entity_poly.type
_entity_poly.pdbx_seq_one_letter_code
_entity_poly.pdbx_strand_id
1 'polypeptide(L)'
;MSSKHLQTNVDRWIRENQNSFLPPVCNRLMHFSQLLVMFVGGPNTRKDYHIEEGEELFFQLKGDMCLKVIENGKHKDVLIKEGQMFLLPARTPHSPQRQAHTVGLVVERRRLLTETDCLRYYVDNTTDVLFERWFHCEDLGTQLIPIIKEFEGSKQCKTGKPDSNEVFREPPFQLNTMNVMSPFSFKDWLDKQRTSLSKGSSISLFGPQFETEVLVFGPGLTEKSVQQSDVWIWQMEGSSGVTTAEENFCLSAGDSLLIPEQSWYQWQRHEGTVALFIVQNPERKKP
;
A
#
# COMPACT_ATOMS: atom_id res chain seq x y z
N MET A 1 -14.03 -9.35 -17.43
CA MET A 1 -13.72 -7.90 -17.40
C MET A 1 -12.88 -7.59 -18.64
N SER A 2 -13.03 -6.43 -19.27
CA SER A 2 -12.26 -6.11 -20.50
C SER A 2 -10.76 -5.95 -20.19
N SER A 3 -9.90 -6.61 -20.96
CA SER A 3 -8.44 -6.62 -20.79
C SER A 3 -7.76 -5.24 -20.78
N LYS A 4 -8.40 -4.24 -21.39
CA LYS A 4 -7.90 -2.85 -21.42
C LYS A 4 -7.72 -2.21 -20.03
N HIS A 5 -8.30 -2.78 -18.98
CA HIS A 5 -8.17 -2.24 -17.62
C HIS A 5 -7.01 -2.86 -16.81
N LEU A 6 -6.33 -3.88 -17.34
CA LEU A 6 -5.23 -4.54 -16.63
C LEU A 6 -3.88 -3.85 -16.90
N GLN A 7 -3.63 -3.46 -18.15
CA GLN A 7 -2.43 -2.69 -18.53
C GLN A 7 -2.73 -1.19 -18.54
N THR A 8 -1.86 -0.38 -17.91
CA THR A 8 -2.03 1.08 -17.85
C THR A 8 -0.69 1.77 -17.71
N ASN A 9 -0.48 2.90 -18.40
CA ASN A 9 0.68 3.75 -18.16
C ASN A 9 0.45 4.60 -16.91
N VAL A 10 1.27 4.42 -15.86
CA VAL A 10 1.05 5.00 -14.53
C VAL A 10 1.05 6.53 -14.56
N ASP A 11 2.02 7.16 -15.23
CA ASP A 11 2.09 8.62 -15.33
C ASP A 11 0.93 9.22 -16.11
N ARG A 12 0.49 8.53 -17.17
CA ARG A 12 -0.69 8.93 -17.93
C ARG A 12 -1.94 8.83 -17.06
N TRP A 13 -2.13 7.71 -16.37
CA TRP A 13 -3.28 7.48 -15.52
C TRP A 13 -3.35 8.48 -14.35
N ILE A 14 -2.22 8.79 -13.71
CA ILE A 14 -2.15 9.85 -12.70
C ILE A 14 -2.56 11.19 -13.32
N ARG A 15 -2.04 11.55 -14.50
CA ARG A 15 -2.44 12.81 -15.18
C ARG A 15 -3.93 12.87 -15.48
N GLU A 16 -4.52 11.79 -15.95
CA GLU A 16 -5.95 11.70 -16.26
C GLU A 16 -6.83 11.75 -15.00
N ASN A 17 -6.31 11.33 -13.84
CA ASN A 17 -7.03 11.30 -12.56
C ASN A 17 -6.62 12.41 -11.58
N GLN A 18 -5.92 13.47 -12.03
CA GLN A 18 -5.36 14.52 -11.17
C GLN A 18 -6.37 15.12 -10.17
N ASN A 19 -7.62 15.30 -10.61
CA ASN A 19 -8.67 15.89 -9.78
C ASN A 19 -9.05 15.01 -8.58
N SER A 20 -8.84 13.69 -8.66
CA SER A 20 -9.11 12.77 -7.55
C SER A 20 -8.09 12.88 -6.43
N PHE A 21 -6.92 13.47 -6.69
CA PHE A 21 -5.85 13.66 -5.70
C PHE A 21 -5.99 14.95 -4.89
N LEU A 22 -7.10 15.67 -5.07
CA LEU A 22 -7.45 16.87 -4.32
C LEU A 22 -8.65 16.59 -3.39
N PRO A 23 -8.83 17.38 -2.33
CA PRO A 23 -10.03 17.31 -1.49
C PRO A 23 -11.32 17.47 -2.31
N PRO A 24 -12.42 16.80 -1.92
CA PRO A 24 -12.58 15.97 -0.71
C PRO A 24 -12.19 14.50 -0.88
N VAL A 25 -11.80 14.07 -2.08
CA VAL A 25 -11.59 12.63 -2.39
C VAL A 25 -10.17 12.20 -2.00
N CYS A 26 -9.17 12.98 -2.40
CA CYS A 26 -7.73 12.77 -2.13
C CYS A 26 -7.13 11.41 -2.56
N ASN A 27 -7.89 10.47 -3.12
CA ASN A 27 -7.39 9.17 -3.54
C ASN A 27 -8.12 8.63 -4.77
N ARG A 28 -7.50 7.68 -5.47
CA ARG A 28 -8.12 6.92 -6.55
C ARG A 28 -7.50 5.53 -6.63
N LEU A 29 -8.34 4.50 -6.67
CA LEU A 29 -7.93 3.13 -6.97
C LEU A 29 -7.67 2.98 -8.47
N MET A 30 -6.46 2.54 -8.82
CA MET A 30 -6.12 2.04 -10.16
C MET A 30 -6.65 0.61 -10.33
N HIS A 31 -6.47 -0.23 -9.31
CA HIS A 31 -6.98 -1.59 -9.27
C HIS A 31 -7.69 -1.84 -7.93
N PHE A 32 -8.89 -2.41 -7.99
CA PHE A 32 -9.68 -2.85 -6.85
C PHE A 32 -9.99 -4.33 -7.02
N SER A 33 -8.99 -5.18 -6.69
CA SER A 33 -8.99 -6.63 -6.94
C SER A 33 -8.53 -7.38 -5.69
N GLN A 34 -7.74 -8.46 -5.78
CA GLN A 34 -7.04 -8.99 -4.60
C GLN A 34 -5.99 -8.01 -4.12
N LEU A 35 -5.23 -7.40 -5.03
CA LEU A 35 -4.43 -6.21 -4.74
C LEU A 35 -5.27 -4.95 -4.91
N LEU A 36 -5.14 -4.05 -3.95
CA LEU A 36 -5.69 -2.70 -3.97
C LEU A 36 -4.54 -1.74 -4.27
N VAL A 37 -4.45 -1.33 -5.54
CA VAL A 37 -3.40 -0.41 -6.00
C VAL A 37 -4.02 0.97 -6.13
N MET A 38 -3.58 1.91 -5.29
CA MET A 38 -4.16 3.26 -5.26
C MET A 38 -3.11 4.35 -5.25
N PHE A 39 -3.50 5.50 -5.78
CA PHE A 39 -2.72 6.73 -5.69
C PHE A 39 -3.46 7.74 -4.82
N VAL A 40 -2.73 8.37 -3.92
CA VAL A 40 -3.27 9.25 -2.88
C VAL A 40 -2.54 10.60 -2.92
N GLY A 41 -3.30 11.68 -3.00
CA GLY A 41 -2.80 13.05 -2.92
C GLY A 41 -3.19 13.76 -1.64
N GLY A 42 -3.27 15.08 -1.72
CA GLY A 42 -3.55 15.95 -0.57
C GLY A 42 -3.83 17.41 -0.99
N PRO A 43 -4.13 18.29 -0.02
CA PRO A 43 -3.87 18.10 1.40
C PRO A 43 -4.90 17.19 2.08
N ASN A 44 -4.43 16.29 2.93
CA ASN A 44 -5.27 15.47 3.79
C ASN A 44 -4.52 15.21 5.11
N THR A 45 -4.99 15.82 6.19
CA THR A 45 -4.47 15.62 7.54
C THR A 45 -5.59 15.13 8.44
N ARG A 46 -5.30 14.11 9.22
CA ARG A 46 -6.33 13.38 9.99
C ARG A 46 -5.77 12.94 11.35
N LYS A 47 -6.67 12.73 12.32
CA LYS A 47 -6.31 12.32 13.69
C LYS A 47 -6.53 10.85 13.96
N ASP A 48 -7.36 10.20 13.15
CA ASP A 48 -7.61 8.78 13.26
C ASP A 48 -6.40 7.96 12.82
N TYR A 49 -6.23 6.84 13.49
CA TYR A 49 -5.29 5.79 13.18
C TYR A 49 -6.06 4.60 12.66
N HIS A 50 -5.69 4.14 11.48
CA HIS A 50 -6.16 2.88 10.94
C HIS A 50 -5.24 1.75 11.44
N ILE A 51 -5.84 0.60 11.67
CA ILE A 51 -5.17 -0.64 12.08
C ILE A 51 -5.77 -1.74 11.25
N GLU A 52 -4.95 -2.47 10.53
CA GLU A 52 -5.38 -3.63 9.75
C GLU A 52 -4.44 -4.81 9.96
N GLU A 53 -4.85 -5.99 9.52
CA GLU A 53 -4.05 -7.21 9.64
C GLU A 53 -3.16 -7.50 8.42
N GLY A 54 -3.35 -6.77 7.31
CA GLY A 54 -2.46 -6.76 6.16
C GLY A 54 -1.33 -5.74 6.32
N GLU A 55 -0.42 -5.70 5.36
CA GLU A 55 0.67 -4.73 5.28
C GLU A 55 0.35 -3.64 4.24
N GLU A 56 0.94 -2.46 4.39
CA GLU A 56 0.78 -1.36 3.43
C GLU A 56 2.13 -0.91 2.88
N LEU A 57 2.28 -0.97 1.56
CA LEU A 57 3.43 -0.41 0.85
C LEU A 57 3.16 1.05 0.50
N PHE A 58 4.07 1.94 0.86
CA PHE A 58 4.06 3.36 0.50
C PHE A 58 5.22 3.68 -0.44
N PHE A 59 4.95 4.42 -1.52
CA PHE A 59 5.98 4.99 -2.39
C PHE A 59 5.59 6.40 -2.84
N GLN A 60 6.34 7.41 -2.39
CA GLN A 60 6.07 8.81 -2.77
C GLN A 60 6.61 9.12 -4.16
N LEU A 61 5.72 9.41 -5.11
CA LEU A 61 6.08 9.79 -6.47
C LEU A 61 6.28 11.29 -6.62
N LYS A 62 5.52 12.08 -5.85
CA LYS A 62 5.61 13.53 -5.81
C LYS A 62 5.38 14.06 -4.40
N GLY A 63 6.29 14.90 -3.93
CA GLY A 63 6.28 15.54 -2.62
C GLY A 63 6.40 14.56 -1.46
N ASP A 64 6.41 15.13 -0.26
CA ASP A 64 6.65 14.37 0.98
C ASP A 64 5.33 14.07 1.70
N MET A 65 5.33 13.01 2.49
CA MET A 65 4.26 12.72 3.46
C MET A 65 4.84 12.39 4.83
N CYS A 66 4.01 12.50 5.87
CA CYS A 66 4.32 11.98 7.20
C CYS A 66 3.32 10.88 7.54
N LEU A 67 3.80 9.68 7.83
CA LEU A 67 2.97 8.60 8.37
C LEU A 67 3.19 8.57 9.89
N LYS A 68 2.20 9.04 10.65
CA LYS A 68 2.24 8.91 12.11
C LYS A 68 1.93 7.47 12.46
N VAL A 69 2.71 6.85 13.34
CA VAL A 69 2.49 5.48 13.79
C VAL A 69 2.55 5.38 15.31
N ILE A 70 1.97 4.31 15.86
CA ILE A 70 2.23 3.89 17.23
C ILE A 70 3.23 2.74 17.20
N GLU A 71 4.50 3.04 17.48
CA GLU A 71 5.59 2.06 17.57
C GLU A 71 5.82 1.74 19.05
N ASN A 72 5.63 0.48 19.45
CA ASN A 72 5.91 0.04 20.82
C ASN A 72 5.26 0.92 21.90
N GLY A 73 4.00 1.30 21.68
CA GLY A 73 3.22 2.14 22.59
C GLY A 73 3.64 3.62 22.60
N LYS A 74 4.35 4.09 21.57
CA LYS A 74 4.79 5.49 21.46
C LYS A 74 4.46 6.05 20.08
N HIS A 75 4.03 7.31 20.06
CA HIS A 75 3.89 8.05 18.80
C HIS A 75 5.25 8.22 18.12
N LYS A 76 5.28 7.97 16.82
CA LYS A 76 6.45 8.18 15.96
C LYS A 76 6.00 8.74 14.62
N ASP A 77 6.68 9.78 14.16
CA ASP A 77 6.46 10.36 12.84
C ASP A 77 7.45 9.75 11.84
N VAL A 78 6.94 9.04 10.83
CA VAL A 78 7.74 8.48 9.74
C VAL A 78 7.64 9.41 8.53
N LEU A 79 8.70 10.17 8.27
CA LEU A 79 8.78 11.05 7.11
C LEU A 79 9.17 10.24 5.86
N ILE A 80 8.26 10.15 4.90
CA ILE A 80 8.48 9.46 3.61
C ILE A 80 8.59 10.57 2.56
N LYS A 81 9.81 10.82 2.10
CA LYS A 81 10.10 11.88 1.12
C LYS A 81 9.83 11.43 -0.30
N GLU A 82 9.72 12.38 -1.22
CA GLU A 82 9.66 12.10 -2.66
C GLU A 82 10.77 11.11 -3.10
N GLY A 83 10.38 10.09 -3.87
CA GLY A 83 11.26 9.01 -4.32
C GLY A 83 11.57 7.94 -3.26
N GLN A 84 11.02 8.04 -2.05
CA GLN A 84 11.24 7.04 -1.00
C GLN A 84 10.13 6.00 -0.91
N MET A 85 10.53 4.76 -0.64
CA MET A 85 9.66 3.65 -0.31
C MET A 85 9.68 3.34 1.18
N PHE A 86 8.56 2.84 1.69
CA PHE A 86 8.38 2.39 3.06
C PHE A 86 7.33 1.27 3.10
N LEU A 87 7.60 0.21 3.86
CA LEU A 87 6.65 -0.88 4.07
C LEU A 87 6.20 -0.85 5.53
N LEU A 88 4.88 -0.71 5.75
CA LEU A 88 4.27 -0.74 7.06
C LEU A 88 3.93 -2.18 7.46
N PRO A 89 4.47 -2.69 8.58
CA PRO A 89 4.13 -4.01 9.07
C PRO A 89 2.66 -4.09 9.51
N ALA A 90 2.06 -5.28 9.35
CA ALA A 90 0.69 -5.56 9.78
C ALA A 90 0.44 -5.19 11.24
N ARG A 91 -0.79 -4.79 11.55
CA ARG A 91 -1.28 -4.50 12.91
C ARG A 91 -0.57 -3.31 13.57
N THR A 92 0.01 -2.42 12.78
CA THR A 92 0.63 -1.16 13.23
C THR A 92 -0.39 -0.03 13.11
N PRO A 93 -0.83 0.61 14.21
CA PRO A 93 -1.69 1.77 14.12
C PRO A 93 -0.98 2.90 13.38
N HIS A 94 -1.60 3.43 12.34
CA HIS A 94 -0.99 4.43 11.48
C HIS A 94 -1.99 5.51 11.01
N SER A 95 -1.52 6.74 10.83
CA SER A 95 -2.32 7.91 10.47
C SER A 95 -1.59 8.73 9.39
N PRO A 96 -1.92 8.54 8.11
CA PRO A 96 -1.25 9.23 7.00
C PRO A 96 -1.56 10.73 6.97
N GLN A 97 -0.52 11.55 6.83
CA GLN A 97 -0.58 13.01 6.71
C GLN A 97 0.03 13.44 5.39
N ARG A 98 -0.78 14.02 4.50
CA ARG A 98 -0.38 14.42 3.15
C ARG A 98 -0.55 15.92 2.95
N GLN A 99 0.47 16.56 2.39
CA GLN A 99 0.43 17.98 2.04
C GLN A 99 -0.24 18.20 0.68
N ALA A 100 -0.47 19.46 0.32
CA ALA A 100 -0.97 19.82 -1.00
C ALA A 100 0.03 19.43 -2.10
N HIS A 101 -0.49 19.11 -3.29
CA HIS A 101 0.31 18.83 -4.49
C HIS A 101 1.24 17.60 -4.40
N THR A 102 0.97 16.68 -3.48
CA THR A 102 1.67 15.38 -3.38
C THR A 102 0.92 14.28 -4.14
N VAL A 103 1.63 13.23 -4.56
CA VAL A 103 1.06 11.97 -5.05
C VAL A 103 1.91 10.82 -4.53
N GLY A 104 1.28 9.87 -3.84
CA GLY A 104 1.91 8.63 -3.37
C GLY A 104 1.15 7.41 -3.82
N LEU A 105 1.88 6.36 -4.17
CA LEU A 105 1.36 5.00 -4.31
C LEU A 105 1.13 4.40 -2.92
N VAL A 106 -0.02 3.77 -2.73
CA VAL A 106 -0.29 2.82 -1.65
C VAL A 106 -0.71 1.49 -2.27
N VAL A 107 -0.13 0.40 -1.80
CA VAL A 107 -0.56 -0.96 -2.13
C VAL A 107 -0.90 -1.71 -0.85
N GLU A 108 -2.13 -2.20 -0.80
CA GLU A 108 -2.65 -3.10 0.23
C GLU A 108 -3.40 -4.24 -0.45
N ARG A 109 -3.97 -5.17 0.32
CA ARG A 109 -4.73 -6.31 -0.21
C ARG A 109 -6.11 -6.45 0.38
N ARG A 110 -6.97 -7.12 -0.38
CA ARG A 110 -8.26 -7.61 0.08
C ARG A 110 -8.08 -8.37 1.40
N ARG A 111 -8.97 -8.09 2.36
CA ARG A 111 -8.99 -8.76 3.65
C ARG A 111 -9.47 -10.21 3.51
N LEU A 112 -8.93 -11.11 4.31
CA LEU A 112 -9.54 -12.42 4.54
C LEU A 112 -10.83 -12.23 5.35
N LEU A 113 -11.78 -13.16 5.23
CA LEU A 113 -13.05 -13.12 5.99
C LEU A 113 -12.87 -13.14 7.51
N THR A 114 -11.72 -13.63 7.98
CA THR A 114 -11.36 -13.66 9.40
C THR A 114 -10.66 -12.39 9.88
N GLU A 115 -10.26 -11.52 8.96
CA GLU A 115 -9.51 -10.30 9.29
C GLU A 115 -10.44 -9.15 9.67
N THR A 116 -9.97 -8.35 10.62
CA THR A 116 -10.68 -7.19 11.14
C THR A 116 -9.82 -5.93 11.04
N ASP A 117 -10.44 -4.84 10.63
CA ASP A 117 -9.85 -3.51 10.63
C ASP A 117 -10.38 -2.69 11.81
N CYS A 118 -9.61 -1.69 12.22
CA CYS A 118 -10.01 -0.72 13.23
C CYS A 118 -9.72 0.70 12.78
N LEU A 119 -10.66 1.60 13.07
CA LEU A 119 -10.39 3.03 13.09
C LEU A 119 -10.39 3.51 14.54
N ARG A 120 -9.29 4.14 14.97
CA ARG A 120 -9.07 4.55 16.35
C ARG A 120 -8.65 6.02 16.45
N TYR A 121 -9.15 6.72 17.45
CA TYR A 121 -8.67 8.03 17.87
C TYR A 121 -8.04 7.92 19.26
N TYR A 122 -7.00 8.70 19.52
CA TYR A 122 -6.31 8.75 20.80
C TYR A 122 -6.59 10.07 21.53
N VAL A 123 -6.39 10.08 22.84
CA VAL A 123 -6.46 11.28 23.68
C VAL A 123 -5.21 12.12 23.44
N ASP A 124 -5.35 13.25 22.74
CA ASP A 124 -4.27 14.19 22.42
C ASP A 124 -3.00 13.50 21.89
N ASN A 125 -1.91 13.54 22.67
CA ASN A 125 -0.61 12.91 22.34
C ASN A 125 -0.32 11.67 23.21
N THR A 126 -1.32 11.15 23.92
CA THR A 126 -1.20 9.89 24.67
C THR A 126 -1.60 8.72 23.77
N THR A 127 -1.31 7.50 24.24
CA THR A 127 -1.78 6.27 23.58
C THR A 127 -3.06 5.72 24.21
N ASP A 128 -3.78 6.52 25.00
CA ASP A 128 -5.07 6.14 25.56
C ASP A 128 -6.14 6.27 24.49
N VAL A 129 -7.00 5.25 24.37
CA VAL A 129 -8.04 5.21 23.35
C VAL A 129 -9.14 6.22 23.70
N LEU A 130 -9.41 7.13 22.77
CA LEU A 130 -10.51 8.09 22.85
C LEU A 130 -11.81 7.52 22.26
N PHE A 131 -11.68 6.85 21.11
CA PHE A 131 -12.78 6.24 20.37
C PHE A 131 -12.21 5.15 19.46
N GLU A 132 -12.89 4.04 19.28
CA GLU A 132 -12.54 3.05 18.26
C GLU A 132 -13.74 2.30 17.71
N ARG A 133 -13.66 1.89 16.45
CA ARG A 133 -14.62 0.96 15.83
C ARG A 133 -13.85 -0.14 15.11
N TRP A 134 -14.26 -1.37 15.37
CA TRP A 134 -13.75 -2.57 14.71
C TRP A 134 -14.77 -3.03 13.66
N PHE A 135 -14.32 -3.38 12.46
CA PHE A 135 -15.19 -3.76 11.36
C PHE A 135 -14.47 -4.72 10.39
N HIS A 136 -15.25 -5.49 9.64
CA HIS A 136 -14.71 -6.23 8.50
C HIS A 136 -14.64 -5.28 7.30
N CYS A 137 -13.46 -5.14 6.69
CA CYS A 137 -13.21 -4.20 5.60
C CYS A 137 -13.37 -4.88 4.23
N GLU A 138 -14.39 -4.46 3.49
CA GLU A 138 -14.65 -4.82 2.09
C GLU A 138 -14.26 -3.67 1.14
N ASP A 139 -14.61 -2.43 1.52
CA ASP A 139 -14.24 -1.19 0.84
C ASP A 139 -13.93 -0.11 1.88
N LEU A 140 -12.64 0.08 2.13
CA LEU A 140 -12.14 0.99 3.17
C LEU A 140 -12.63 2.43 2.95
N GLY A 141 -12.58 2.93 1.72
CA GLY A 141 -12.94 4.30 1.40
C GLY A 141 -14.41 4.62 1.73
N THR A 142 -15.32 3.70 1.45
CA THR A 142 -16.74 3.88 1.75
C THR A 142 -17.09 3.62 3.22
N GLN A 143 -16.46 2.62 3.85
CA GLN A 143 -16.76 2.19 5.22
C GLN A 143 -16.17 3.12 6.29
N LEU A 144 -15.09 3.86 6.00
CA LEU A 144 -14.53 4.84 6.93
C LEU A 144 -15.44 6.07 7.10
N ILE A 145 -16.17 6.48 6.05
CA ILE A 145 -17.02 7.69 6.08
C ILE A 145 -18.04 7.68 7.24
N PRO A 146 -18.87 6.63 7.43
CA PRO A 146 -19.82 6.60 8.54
C PRO A 146 -19.13 6.56 9.91
N ILE A 147 -18.00 5.86 10.05
CA ILE A 147 -17.25 5.79 11.32
C ILE A 147 -16.66 7.16 11.70
N ILE A 148 -16.11 7.88 10.73
CA ILE A 148 -15.60 9.24 10.93
C ILE A 148 -16.74 10.18 11.36
N LYS A 149 -17.89 10.13 10.67
CA LYS A 149 -19.07 10.93 11.04
C LYS A 149 -19.61 10.59 12.43
N GLU A 150 -19.56 9.32 12.82
CA GLU A 150 -19.92 8.88 14.16
C GLU A 150 -19.00 9.53 15.21
N PHE A 151 -17.67 9.48 14.99
CA PHE A 151 -16.72 10.15 15.87
C PHE A 151 -16.96 11.67 15.92
N GLU A 152 -17.09 12.35 14.77
CA GLU A 152 -17.33 13.79 14.71
C GLU A 152 -18.61 14.22 15.46
N GLY A 153 -19.64 13.38 15.47
CA GLY A 153 -20.88 13.61 16.21
C GLY A 153 -20.82 13.25 17.71
N SER A 154 -19.79 12.51 18.13
CA SER A 154 -19.68 11.89 19.47
C SER A 154 -19.41 12.90 20.60
N LYS A 155 -19.63 12.48 21.85
CA LYS A 155 -19.21 13.27 23.02
C LYS A 155 -17.70 13.30 23.14
N GLN A 156 -17.03 12.20 22.81
CA GLN A 156 -15.59 12.03 22.88
C GLN A 156 -14.87 13.06 22.00
N CYS A 157 -15.35 13.29 20.76
CA CYS A 157 -14.82 14.35 19.91
C CYS A 157 -15.06 15.76 20.48
N LYS A 158 -16.20 15.99 21.13
CA LYS A 158 -16.55 17.30 21.72
C LYS A 158 -15.78 17.62 22.99
N THR A 159 -15.49 16.61 23.81
CA THR A 159 -14.86 16.78 25.13
C THR A 159 -13.37 16.45 25.15
N GLY A 160 -12.88 15.72 24.15
CA GLY A 160 -11.52 15.17 24.13
C GLY A 160 -11.29 14.08 25.19
N LYS A 161 -12.36 13.53 25.78
CA LYS A 161 -12.27 12.54 26.88
C LYS A 161 -12.96 11.24 26.48
N PRO A 162 -12.41 10.07 26.86
CA PRO A 162 -13.10 8.79 26.69
C PRO A 162 -14.47 8.81 27.36
N ASP A 163 -15.47 8.16 26.77
CA ASP A 163 -16.77 7.95 27.43
C ASP A 163 -16.62 6.86 28.49
N SER A 164 -16.89 7.20 29.75
CA SER A 164 -16.78 6.25 30.88
C SER A 164 -17.74 5.06 30.78
N ASN A 165 -18.79 5.14 29.95
CA ASN A 165 -19.72 4.05 29.71
C ASN A 165 -19.34 3.19 28.50
N GLU A 166 -18.35 3.62 27.70
CA GLU A 166 -17.87 2.85 26.56
C GLU A 166 -16.87 1.80 27.03
N VAL A 167 -17.18 0.54 26.76
CA VAL A 167 -16.28 -0.59 27.02
C VAL A 167 -15.60 -0.94 25.71
N PHE A 168 -14.29 -0.70 25.62
CA PHE A 168 -13.52 -1.11 24.46
C PHE A 168 -13.44 -2.64 24.39
N ARG A 169 -13.62 -3.17 23.19
CA ARG A 169 -13.43 -4.59 22.92
C ARG A 169 -11.95 -4.91 23.09
N GLU A 170 -11.63 -6.08 23.64
CA GLU A 170 -10.27 -6.59 23.52
C GLU A 170 -9.89 -6.69 22.04
N PRO A 171 -8.74 -6.13 21.61
CA PRO A 171 -8.30 -6.23 20.22
C PRO A 171 -8.31 -7.70 19.77
N PRO A 172 -8.87 -8.02 18.59
CA PRO A 172 -8.95 -9.39 18.08
C PRO A 172 -7.57 -9.99 17.75
N PHE A 173 -6.52 -9.17 17.77
CA PHE A 173 -5.13 -9.54 17.57
C PHE A 173 -4.20 -8.66 18.40
N GLN A 174 -2.98 -9.15 18.62
CA GLN A 174 -1.91 -8.36 19.21
C GLN A 174 -1.42 -7.29 18.23
N LEU A 175 -1.33 -6.04 18.68
CA LEU A 175 -0.71 -4.95 17.92
C LEU A 175 0.79 -5.22 17.67
N ASN A 176 1.30 -4.70 16.57
CA ASN A 176 2.69 -4.91 16.16
C ASN A 176 3.69 -4.35 17.21
N THR A 177 4.76 -5.09 17.45
CA THR A 177 5.86 -4.72 18.38
C THR A 177 7.22 -4.55 17.68
N MET A 178 7.26 -4.66 16.37
CA MET A 178 8.45 -4.40 15.58
C MET A 178 8.77 -2.91 15.59
N ASN A 179 10.07 -2.60 15.57
CA ASN A 179 10.49 -1.25 15.21
C ASN A 179 10.29 -1.10 13.69
N VAL A 180 9.50 -0.10 13.28
CA VAL A 180 9.28 0.20 11.88
C VAL A 180 10.60 0.65 11.23
N MET A 181 10.79 0.24 9.99
CA MET A 181 11.99 0.60 9.23
C MET A 181 12.07 2.09 8.92
N SER A 182 13.24 2.56 8.52
CA SER A 182 13.37 3.88 7.91
C SER A 182 13.00 3.83 6.43
N PRO A 183 12.24 4.79 5.91
CA PRO A 183 12.04 4.95 4.48
C PRO A 183 13.39 5.11 3.76
N PHE A 184 13.51 4.56 2.56
CA PHE A 184 14.74 4.63 1.77
C PHE A 184 14.48 5.15 0.36
N SER A 185 15.47 5.84 -0.20
CA SER A 185 15.46 6.31 -1.59
C SER A 185 15.49 5.11 -2.53
N PHE A 186 14.41 4.91 -3.31
CA PHE A 186 14.35 3.82 -4.28
C PHE A 186 15.43 3.96 -5.35
N LYS A 187 15.70 5.19 -5.80
CA LYS A 187 16.75 5.48 -6.78
C LYS A 187 18.14 5.08 -6.27
N ASP A 188 18.51 5.51 -5.07
CA ASP A 188 19.85 5.20 -4.52
C ASP A 188 19.99 3.69 -4.24
N TRP A 189 18.89 3.04 -3.84
CA TRP A 189 18.86 1.58 -3.73
C TRP A 189 19.06 0.92 -5.10
N LEU A 190 18.32 1.34 -6.12
CA LEU A 190 18.37 0.79 -7.47
C LEU A 190 19.77 0.94 -8.07
N ASP A 191 20.37 2.12 -7.97
CA ASP A 191 21.70 2.40 -8.52
C ASP A 191 22.79 1.48 -7.94
N LYS A 192 22.68 1.10 -6.66
CA LYS A 192 23.57 0.10 -6.04
C LYS A 192 23.34 -1.32 -6.58
N GLN A 193 22.12 -1.64 -6.99
CA GLN A 193 21.74 -2.97 -7.45
C GLN A 193 21.86 -3.17 -8.97
N ARG A 194 22.06 -2.11 -9.76
CA ARG A 194 22.06 -2.16 -11.24
C ARG A 194 22.93 -3.28 -11.83
N THR A 195 24.15 -3.47 -11.31
CA THR A 195 25.07 -4.51 -11.81
C THR A 195 24.56 -5.94 -11.55
N SER A 196 23.85 -6.15 -10.43
CA SER A 196 23.25 -7.45 -10.11
C SER A 196 22.00 -7.69 -10.95
N LEU A 197 21.16 -6.67 -11.12
CA LEU A 197 19.96 -6.74 -11.95
C LEU A 197 20.29 -6.99 -13.41
N SER A 198 21.31 -6.34 -13.97
CA SER A 198 21.73 -6.55 -15.37
C SER A 198 22.24 -7.97 -15.65
N LYS A 199 22.55 -8.77 -14.62
CA LYS A 199 22.90 -10.19 -14.75
C LYS A 199 21.67 -11.11 -14.70
N GLY A 200 20.47 -10.54 -14.73
CA GLY A 200 19.19 -11.24 -14.72
C GLY A 200 18.73 -11.73 -13.35
N SER A 201 19.31 -11.20 -12.27
CA SER A 201 18.84 -11.48 -10.90
C SER A 201 17.56 -10.69 -10.60
N SER A 202 16.69 -11.25 -9.74
CA SER A 202 15.67 -10.48 -9.03
C SER A 202 16.14 -10.21 -7.60
N ILE A 203 15.75 -9.06 -7.05
CA ILE A 203 16.20 -8.64 -5.73
C ILE A 203 14.99 -8.16 -4.93
N SER A 204 14.82 -8.72 -3.73
CA SER A 204 13.80 -8.27 -2.77
C SER A 204 14.22 -6.97 -2.10
N LEU A 205 13.30 -6.01 -2.03
CA LEU A 205 13.52 -4.72 -1.38
C LEU A 205 13.50 -4.82 0.13
N PHE A 206 12.57 -5.63 0.67
CA PHE A 206 12.26 -5.65 2.10
C PHE A 206 12.69 -6.95 2.80
N GLY A 207 12.94 -8.03 2.05
CA GLY A 207 13.33 -9.33 2.60
C GLY A 207 12.15 -10.24 2.97
N PRO A 208 12.42 -11.47 3.45
CA PRO A 208 11.42 -12.53 3.64
C PRO A 208 10.57 -12.40 4.92
N GLN A 209 10.92 -11.47 5.81
CA GLN A 209 10.25 -11.25 7.09
C GLN A 209 8.88 -10.57 6.97
N PHE A 210 8.51 -10.09 5.78
CA PHE A 210 7.24 -9.44 5.50
C PHE A 210 6.32 -10.33 4.66
N GLU A 211 5.01 -10.10 4.78
CA GLU A 211 4.00 -10.68 3.89
C GLU A 211 4.17 -10.15 2.47
N THR A 212 4.41 -8.84 2.35
CA THR A 212 4.57 -8.15 1.07
C THR A 212 5.89 -8.53 0.41
N GLU A 213 5.79 -9.00 -0.82
CA GLU A 213 6.93 -9.17 -1.72
C GLU A 213 6.99 -7.99 -2.67
N VAL A 214 8.04 -7.18 -2.53
CA VAL A 214 8.42 -6.21 -3.56
C VAL A 214 9.78 -6.62 -4.11
N LEU A 215 9.76 -7.11 -5.34
CA LEU A 215 10.94 -7.54 -6.07
C LEU A 215 11.22 -6.54 -7.19
N VAL A 216 12.50 -6.28 -7.46
CA VAL A 216 12.93 -5.63 -8.69
C VAL A 216 13.60 -6.67 -9.59
N PHE A 217 13.12 -6.75 -10.82
CA PHE A 217 13.62 -7.63 -11.84
C PHE A 217 14.44 -6.87 -12.88
N GLY A 218 15.59 -7.45 -13.25
CA GLY A 218 16.33 -7.10 -14.46
C GLY A 218 15.88 -7.89 -15.70
N PRO A 219 16.68 -7.92 -16.78
CA PRO A 219 16.45 -8.75 -17.96
C PRO A 219 16.29 -10.24 -17.63
N GLY A 220 15.67 -11.01 -18.51
CA GLY A 220 15.57 -12.47 -18.37
C GLY A 220 14.14 -13.01 -18.50
N LEU A 221 13.97 -14.28 -18.19
CA LEU A 221 12.70 -14.99 -18.36
C LEU A 221 12.17 -15.47 -17.01
N THR A 222 10.93 -15.15 -16.69
CA THR A 222 10.14 -15.92 -15.72
C THR A 222 9.38 -16.98 -16.51
N GLU A 223 9.70 -18.24 -16.24
CA GLU A 223 8.98 -19.37 -16.84
C GLU A 223 7.50 -19.35 -16.48
N LYS A 224 6.71 -20.11 -17.23
CA LYS A 224 5.28 -20.23 -17.01
C LYS A 224 4.98 -20.58 -15.55
N SER A 225 4.34 -19.66 -14.84
CA SER A 225 4.07 -19.76 -13.40
C SER A 225 2.65 -19.29 -13.08
N VAL A 226 2.13 -19.72 -11.93
CA VAL A 226 0.83 -19.32 -11.39
C VAL A 226 1.07 -18.78 -9.99
N GLN A 227 0.49 -17.62 -9.69
CA GLN A 227 0.52 -17.03 -8.35
C GLN A 227 -0.83 -17.21 -7.67
N GLN A 228 -0.83 -17.42 -6.35
CA GLN A 228 -2.06 -17.59 -5.56
C GLN A 228 -2.75 -16.26 -5.24
N SER A 229 -2.10 -15.14 -5.54
CA SER A 229 -2.56 -13.77 -5.32
C SER A 229 -2.32 -12.94 -6.59
N ASP A 230 -2.92 -11.75 -6.67
CA ASP A 230 -2.67 -10.84 -7.77
C ASP A 230 -1.19 -10.46 -7.81
N VAL A 231 -0.68 -10.25 -9.02
CA VAL A 231 0.63 -9.67 -9.25
C VAL A 231 0.43 -8.30 -9.88
N TRP A 232 1.07 -7.28 -9.33
CA TRP A 232 1.19 -6.00 -9.99
C TRP A 232 2.63 -5.76 -10.46
N ILE A 233 2.81 -5.69 -11.78
CA ILE A 233 4.08 -5.36 -12.43
C ILE A 233 4.07 -3.87 -12.77
N TRP A 234 5.17 -3.17 -12.51
CA TRP A 234 5.38 -1.81 -13.01
C TRP A 234 6.74 -1.72 -13.70
N GLN A 235 6.70 -1.57 -15.03
CA GLN A 235 7.87 -1.43 -15.89
C GLN A 235 8.46 -0.02 -15.71
N MET A 236 9.53 0.10 -14.93
CA MET A 236 10.14 1.39 -14.62
C MET A 236 11.10 1.84 -15.73
N GLU A 237 11.90 0.91 -16.26
CA GLU A 237 12.88 1.16 -17.33
C GLU A 237 12.83 0.03 -18.37
N GLY A 238 13.12 0.33 -19.64
CA GLY A 238 13.17 -0.67 -20.71
C GLY A 238 11.79 -1.20 -21.12
N SER A 239 11.75 -2.43 -21.61
CA SER A 239 10.51 -3.09 -22.05
C SER A 239 10.48 -4.57 -21.71
N SER A 240 9.27 -5.13 -21.65
CA SER A 240 9.06 -6.57 -21.46
C SER A 240 7.77 -7.05 -22.15
N GLY A 241 7.65 -8.35 -22.32
CA GLY A 241 6.45 -9.04 -22.79
C GLY A 241 5.90 -9.99 -21.74
N VAL A 242 4.61 -9.84 -21.40
CA VAL A 242 3.90 -10.77 -20.50
C VAL A 242 2.89 -11.56 -21.33
N THR A 243 2.99 -12.87 -21.30
CA THR A 243 2.06 -13.79 -21.96
C THR A 243 1.18 -14.44 -20.92
N THR A 244 -0.14 -14.35 -21.09
CA THR A 244 -1.15 -15.02 -20.25
C THR A 244 -1.97 -16.01 -21.07
N ALA A 245 -2.98 -16.64 -20.44
CA ALA A 245 -3.95 -17.49 -21.14
C ALA A 245 -4.73 -16.74 -22.23
N GLU A 246 -5.03 -15.47 -21.98
CA GLU A 246 -5.99 -14.70 -22.76
C GLU A 246 -5.30 -13.80 -23.78
N GLU A 247 -4.11 -13.26 -23.45
CA GLU A 247 -3.46 -12.26 -24.27
C GLU A 247 -1.95 -12.13 -24.04
N ASN A 248 -1.31 -11.35 -24.92
CA ASN A 248 0.08 -10.93 -24.79
C ASN A 248 0.11 -9.41 -24.56
N PHE A 249 0.77 -9.00 -23.49
CA PHE A 249 0.99 -7.60 -23.15
C PHE A 249 2.43 -7.19 -23.46
N CYS A 250 2.60 -6.07 -24.14
CA CYS A 250 3.90 -5.42 -24.30
C CYS A 250 3.96 -4.24 -23.33
N LEU A 251 4.88 -4.28 -22.37
CA LEU A 251 5.09 -3.22 -21.39
C LEU A 251 6.31 -2.39 -21.79
N SER A 252 6.11 -1.07 -21.87
CA SER A 252 7.17 -0.08 -22.03
C SER A 252 7.38 0.70 -20.72
N ALA A 253 8.44 1.49 -20.63
CA ALA A 253 8.71 2.30 -19.44
C ALA A 253 7.49 3.18 -19.06
N GLY A 254 7.09 3.07 -17.79
CA GLY A 254 5.90 3.69 -17.22
C GLY A 254 4.65 2.81 -17.25
N ASP A 255 4.61 1.72 -18.01
CA ASP A 255 3.48 0.81 -18.05
C ASP A 255 3.45 -0.12 -16.83
N SER A 256 2.27 -0.30 -16.26
CA SER A 256 1.97 -1.31 -15.26
C SER A 256 0.97 -2.33 -15.80
N LEU A 257 0.99 -3.53 -15.22
CA LEU A 257 0.05 -4.62 -15.51
C LEU A 257 -0.37 -5.31 -14.22
N LEU A 258 -1.67 -5.43 -14.00
CA LEU A 258 -2.23 -6.36 -13.01
C LEU A 258 -2.48 -7.72 -13.67
N ILE A 259 -1.88 -8.77 -13.11
CA ILE A 259 -2.15 -10.17 -13.47
C ILE A 259 -3.01 -10.77 -12.35
N PRO A 260 -4.26 -11.18 -12.63
CA PRO A 260 -5.15 -11.70 -11.61
C PRO A 260 -4.65 -12.99 -10.94
N GLU A 261 -4.98 -13.17 -9.68
CA GLU A 261 -4.74 -14.40 -8.91
C GLU A 261 -5.18 -15.65 -9.68
N GLN A 262 -4.43 -16.75 -9.51
CA GLN A 262 -4.64 -18.05 -10.16
C GLN A 262 -4.49 -18.05 -11.70
N SER A 263 -4.15 -16.91 -12.31
CA SER A 263 -3.80 -16.85 -13.73
C SER A 263 -2.36 -17.30 -13.95
N TRP A 264 -2.14 -18.11 -14.98
CA TRP A 264 -0.77 -18.38 -15.40
C TRP A 264 -0.24 -17.21 -16.23
N TYR A 265 1.04 -16.92 -16.08
CA TYR A 265 1.76 -16.00 -16.95
C TYR A 265 3.20 -16.48 -17.20
N GLN A 266 3.77 -16.03 -18.31
CA GLN A 266 5.19 -16.10 -18.61
C GLN A 266 5.66 -14.67 -18.88
N TRP A 267 6.87 -14.31 -18.42
CA TRP A 267 7.33 -12.92 -18.49
C TRP A 267 8.75 -12.84 -19.05
N GLN A 268 8.86 -12.34 -20.28
CA GLN A 268 10.12 -12.10 -20.97
C GLN A 268 10.53 -10.64 -20.81
N ARG A 269 11.63 -10.39 -20.11
CA ARG A 269 12.21 -9.07 -19.86
C ARG A 269 13.41 -8.86 -20.77
N HIS A 270 13.43 -7.76 -21.50
CA HIS A 270 14.49 -7.45 -22.45
C HIS A 270 15.70 -6.80 -21.76
N GLU A 271 16.80 -6.64 -22.50
CA GLU A 271 17.97 -5.91 -22.00
C GLU A 271 17.59 -4.49 -21.56
N GLY A 272 18.15 -4.05 -20.43
CA GLY A 272 17.82 -2.77 -19.81
C GLY A 272 16.49 -2.72 -19.05
N THR A 273 15.75 -3.82 -18.92
CA THR A 273 14.57 -3.88 -18.04
C THR A 273 14.95 -3.56 -16.60
N VAL A 274 14.19 -2.65 -15.98
CA VAL A 274 13.98 -2.58 -14.54
C VAL A 274 12.48 -2.57 -14.31
N ALA A 275 11.97 -3.59 -13.61
CA ALA A 275 10.55 -3.69 -13.32
C ALA A 275 10.30 -4.04 -11.85
N LEU A 276 9.37 -3.31 -11.24
CA LEU A 276 8.81 -3.68 -9.94
C LEU A 276 7.81 -4.81 -10.13
N PHE A 277 7.81 -5.72 -9.18
CA PHE A 277 6.88 -6.84 -9.07
C PHE A 277 6.39 -6.85 -7.63
N ILE A 278 5.09 -6.68 -7.43
CA ILE A 278 4.46 -6.54 -6.12
C ILE A 278 3.40 -7.62 -5.95
N VAL A 279 3.47 -8.33 -4.82
CA VAL A 279 2.52 -9.35 -4.39
C VAL A 279 2.28 -9.21 -2.89
N GLN A 280 1.04 -9.40 -2.46
CA GLN A 280 0.67 -9.55 -1.06
C GLN A 280 -0.16 -10.82 -0.91
N ASN A 281 0.52 -11.95 -0.65
CA ASN A 281 -0.11 -13.24 -0.46
C ASN A 281 -0.48 -13.42 1.04
N PRO A 282 -1.76 -13.49 1.41
CA PRO A 282 -2.18 -13.70 2.81
C PRO A 282 -1.64 -15.00 3.42
N GLU A 283 -1.27 -16.01 2.63
CA GLU A 283 -0.63 -17.24 3.15
C GLU A 283 0.78 -16.99 3.71
N ARG A 284 1.41 -15.85 3.36
CA ARG A 284 2.71 -15.42 3.88
C ARG A 284 2.60 -14.53 5.11
N LYS A 285 1.37 -14.25 5.57
CA LYS A 285 1.08 -13.45 6.76
C LYS A 285 1.86 -13.98 7.95
N LYS A 286 2.50 -13.08 8.69
CA LYS A 286 3.24 -13.45 9.90
C LYS A 286 2.26 -13.66 11.05
N PRO A 287 2.51 -14.67 11.93
CA PRO A 287 1.71 -14.88 13.13
C PRO A 287 1.74 -13.64 14.03
#